data_AF-A0A0F9ALG4-F1
#
_entry.id   AF-A0A0F9ALG4-F1
#
_cell.length_a   1.000
_cell.length_b   1.000
_cell.length_c   1.000
_cell.angle_alpha   90.00
_cell.angle_beta   90.00
_cell.angle_gamma   90.00
#
_symmetry.space_group_name_H-M   'P 1'
#
loop_
_entity.id
_entity.type
_entity.pdbx_description
1 polymer ?
#
loop_
_entity_poly.entity_id
_entity_poly.type
_entity_poly.pdbx_seq_one_letter_code
_entity_poly.pdbx_strand_id
1 'polypeptide(L)'
;MAVFEKDRGSRRYYSTSGDALPQSPGGIPTGSILTYTDTGDRFIYDGTLWLPFEGVEDTNEVLEQIGDTLVDLLRHIEMIRLTNVALANEIPDGEKFNPTDDR
;
A
#
# COMPACT_ATOMS: atom_id res chain seq x y z
N MET A 1 -11.17 27.93 -13.94
CA MET A 1 -10.99 26.67 -13.19
C MET A 1 -11.61 25.56 -14.04
N ALA A 2 -10.81 24.66 -14.60
CA ALA A 2 -11.33 23.53 -15.37
C ALA A 2 -11.55 22.35 -14.41
N VAL A 3 -12.69 21.68 -14.51
CA VAL A 3 -13.02 20.49 -13.74
C VAL A 3 -13.19 19.35 -14.72
N PHE A 4 -12.34 18.34 -14.63
CA PHE A 4 -12.46 17.13 -15.45
C PHE A 4 -13.25 16.08 -14.67
N GLU A 5 -14.36 15.62 -15.23
CA GLU A 5 -15.24 14.61 -14.63
C GLU A 5 -14.94 13.23 -15.22
N LYS A 6 -14.66 12.25 -14.36
CA LYS A 6 -14.66 10.84 -14.72
C LYS A 6 -15.70 10.11 -13.88
N ASP A 7 -16.66 9.46 -14.53
CA ASP A 7 -17.67 8.66 -13.85
C ASP A 7 -17.15 7.21 -13.66
N ARG A 8 -17.16 6.73 -12.41
CA ARG A 8 -16.90 5.33 -12.07
C ARG A 8 -17.92 4.87 -11.04
N GLY A 9 -19.05 4.35 -11.53
CA GLY A 9 -20.11 3.79 -10.69
C GLY A 9 -20.96 4.89 -10.06
N SER A 10 -21.10 4.91 -8.73
CA SER A 10 -21.86 5.97 -8.03
C SER A 10 -21.00 7.16 -7.61
N ARG A 11 -19.69 7.15 -7.89
CA ARG A 11 -18.74 8.19 -7.50
C ARG A 11 -18.18 8.88 -8.74
N ARG A 12 -18.19 10.21 -8.72
CA ARG A 12 -17.52 11.05 -9.71
C ARG A 12 -16.17 11.52 -9.19
N TYR A 13 -15.20 11.56 -10.08
CA TYR A 13 -13.84 12.01 -9.81
C TYR A 13 -13.65 13.35 -10.52
N TYR A 14 -13.13 14.32 -9.79
CA TYR A 14 -12.91 15.68 -10.24
C TYR A 14 -11.43 16.04 -10.10
N SER A 15 -10.89 16.77 -11.07
CA SER A 15 -9.53 17.32 -10.99
C SER A 15 -9.56 18.83 -11.16
N THR A 16 -8.82 19.56 -10.34
CA THR A 16 -8.79 21.02 -10.38
C THR A 16 -7.42 21.59 -9.98
N SER A 17 -7.22 22.88 -10.19
CA SER A 17 -5.99 23.63 -9.87
C SER A 17 -6.32 24.94 -9.13
N GLY A 18 -5.34 25.48 -8.39
CA GLY A 18 -5.48 26.68 -7.54
C GLY A 18 -5.74 26.40 -6.06
N ASP A 19 -6.08 27.44 -5.29
CA ASP A 19 -6.07 27.36 -3.81
C ASP A 19 -7.46 27.29 -3.15
N ALA A 20 -8.54 27.45 -3.91
CA ALA A 20 -9.89 27.52 -3.36
C ALA A 20 -10.65 26.22 -3.62
N LEU A 21 -11.18 25.59 -2.55
CA LEU A 21 -12.13 24.49 -2.68
C LEU A 21 -13.33 24.94 -3.53
N PRO A 22 -13.70 24.19 -4.59
CA PRO A 22 -14.90 24.50 -5.33
C PRO A 22 -16.09 24.43 -4.36
N GLN A 23 -16.77 25.57 -4.17
CA GLN A 23 -18.06 25.58 -3.46
C GLN A 23 -18.96 24.57 -4.15
N SER A 24 -19.61 23.69 -3.37
CA SER A 24 -20.27 22.51 -3.93
C SER A 24 -21.20 22.93 -5.09
N PRO A 25 -20.87 22.53 -6.33
CA PRO A 25 -21.83 22.63 -7.41
C PRO A 25 -22.98 21.69 -7.06
N GLY A 26 -24.22 22.16 -7.12
CA GLY A 26 -25.37 21.28 -6.98
C GLY A 26 -25.24 20.08 -7.93
N GLY A 27 -25.46 18.87 -7.42
CA GLY A 27 -25.42 17.64 -8.23
C GLY A 27 -24.13 16.80 -8.13
N ILE A 28 -23.22 17.09 -7.19
CA ILE A 28 -22.13 16.18 -6.83
C ILE A 28 -22.65 15.05 -5.92
N PRO A 29 -22.48 13.76 -6.30
CA PRO A 29 -22.81 12.63 -5.43
C PRO A 29 -21.92 12.56 -4.18
N THR A 30 -22.51 12.18 -3.03
CA THR A 30 -21.73 11.82 -1.84
C THR A 30 -20.73 10.71 -2.16
N GLY A 31 -19.50 10.85 -1.66
CA GLY A 31 -18.39 9.94 -1.93
C GLY A 31 -17.60 10.26 -3.20
N SER A 32 -17.93 11.34 -3.91
CA SER A 32 -17.09 11.88 -4.97
C SER A 32 -15.73 12.34 -4.45
N ILE A 33 -14.70 12.24 -5.29
CA ILE A 33 -13.33 12.64 -4.95
C ILE A 33 -12.91 13.83 -5.82
N LEU A 34 -12.26 14.81 -5.20
CA LEU A 34 -11.61 15.95 -5.82
C LEU A 34 -10.11 15.87 -5.58
N THR A 35 -9.33 16.02 -6.65
CA THR A 35 -7.87 16.07 -6.58
C THR A 35 -7.36 17.42 -7.10
N TYR A 36 -6.53 18.09 -6.30
CA TYR A 36 -5.76 19.25 -6.76
C TYR A 36 -4.55 18.77 -7.55
N THR A 37 -4.48 19.14 -8.83
CA THR A 37 -3.38 18.74 -9.71
C THR A 37 -2.05 19.38 -9.34
N ASP A 38 -2.10 20.52 -8.64
CA ASP A 38 -0.91 21.32 -8.34
C ASP A 38 -0.19 20.83 -7.07
N THR A 39 -0.97 20.40 -6.07
CA THR A 39 -0.44 19.95 -4.76
C THR A 39 -0.56 18.44 -4.56
N GLY A 40 -1.44 17.76 -5.30
CA GLY A 40 -1.83 16.38 -5.05
C GLY A 40 -2.81 16.21 -3.89
N ASP A 41 -3.27 17.30 -3.26
CA ASP A 41 -4.24 17.24 -2.17
C ASP A 41 -5.57 16.66 -2.65
N ARG A 42 -6.16 15.80 -1.83
CA ARG A 42 -7.39 15.09 -2.16
C ARG A 42 -8.47 15.34 -1.14
N PHE A 43 -9.71 15.38 -1.61
CA PHE A 43 -10.89 15.61 -0.80
C PHE A 43 -12.05 14.70 -1.21
N ILE A 44 -12.84 14.27 -0.23
CA ILE A 44 -14.07 13.50 -0.43
C ILE A 44 -15.29 14.37 -0.10
N TYR A 45 -16.32 14.31 -0.94
CA TYR A 45 -17.57 15.04 -0.70
C TYR A 45 -18.49 14.24 0.22
N ASP A 46 -18.87 14.78 1.37
CA ASP A 46 -19.77 14.11 2.33
C ASP A 46 -21.26 14.30 2.02
N GLY A 47 -21.59 15.12 1.01
CA GLY A 47 -22.96 15.53 0.69
C GLY A 47 -23.23 17.01 0.96
N THR A 48 -22.37 17.65 1.76
CA THR A 48 -22.45 19.07 2.15
C THR A 48 -21.14 19.80 1.88
N LEU A 49 -20.01 19.19 2.17
CA LEU A 49 -18.68 19.80 2.14
C LEU A 49 -17.58 18.81 1.75
N TRP A 50 -16.44 19.37 1.33
CA TRP A 50 -15.24 18.63 0.97
C TRP A 50 -14.38 18.40 2.22
N LEU A 51 -14.09 17.12 2.51
CA LEU A 51 -13.26 16.70 3.63
C LEU A 51 -11.91 16.16 3.12
N PRO A 52 -10.78 16.44 3.78
CA PRO A 52 -9.49 15.88 3.39
C PRO A 52 -9.56 14.35 3.28
N PHE A 53 -8.97 13.82 2.22
CA PHE A 53 -9.02 12.40 1.89
C PHE A 53 -7.61 11.85 1.67
N GLU A 54 -7.19 10.95 2.54
CA GLU A 54 -5.90 10.25 2.42
C GLU A 54 -6.00 8.88 1.74
N GLY A 55 -7.20 8.44 1.35
CA GLY A 55 -7.40 7.07 0.86
C GLY A 55 -6.75 6.80 -0.49
N VAL A 56 -6.30 5.58 -0.73
CA VAL A 56 -5.61 5.18 -1.98
C VAL A 56 -6.64 4.99 -3.10
N GLU A 57 -6.53 5.75 -4.19
CA GLU A 57 -7.40 5.60 -5.37
C GLU A 57 -6.82 4.65 -6.41
N ASP A 58 -5.50 4.50 -6.45
CA ASP A 58 -4.85 3.69 -7.46
C ASP A 58 -4.60 2.30 -6.92
N THR A 59 -5.43 1.36 -7.36
CA THR A 59 -5.19 -0.06 -7.10
C THR A 59 -3.82 -0.51 -7.59
N ASN A 60 -3.20 0.18 -8.56
CA ASN A 60 -1.84 -0.13 -9.00
C ASN A 60 -0.79 0.25 -7.95
N GLU A 61 -0.96 1.38 -7.25
CA GLU A 61 -0.07 1.77 -6.14
C GLU A 61 -0.13 0.75 -5.00
N VAL A 62 -1.33 0.25 -4.68
CA VAL A 62 -1.52 -0.83 -3.70
C VAL A 62 -0.85 -2.12 -4.17
N LEU A 63 -0.99 -2.47 -5.46
CA LEU A 63 -0.38 -3.68 -6.02
C LEU A 63 1.15 -3.59 -6.05
N GLU A 64 1.71 -2.42 -6.33
CA GLU A 64 3.16 -2.16 -6.26
C GLU A 64 3.66 -2.32 -4.82
N GLN A 65 2.99 -1.71 -3.84
CA GLN A 65 3.35 -1.82 -2.43
C GLN A 65 3.25 -3.26 -1.90
N ILE A 66 2.22 -4.01 -2.32
CA ILE A 66 2.11 -5.44 -2.03
C ILE A 66 3.26 -6.20 -2.70
N GLY A 67 3.59 -5.88 -3.95
CA GLY A 67 4.71 -6.47 -4.68
C GLY A 67 6.04 -6.31 -3.95
N ASP A 68 6.37 -5.09 -3.53
CA ASP A 68 7.59 -4.78 -2.78
C ASP A 68 7.63 -5.54 -1.44
N THR A 69 6.51 -5.55 -0.72
CA THR A 69 6.39 -6.28 0.55
C THR A 69 6.64 -7.79 0.37
N LEU A 70 6.11 -8.38 -0.71
CA LEU A 70 6.33 -9.80 -1.02
C LEU A 70 7.79 -10.09 -1.38
N VAL A 71 8.46 -9.19 -2.12
CA VAL A 71 9.88 -9.33 -2.45
C VAL A 71 10.75 -9.29 -1.19
N ASP A 72 10.47 -8.40 -0.25
CA ASP A 72 11.23 -8.31 0.99
C ASP A 72 11.02 -9.52 1.90
N LEU A 73 9.80 -10.05 1.98
CA LEU A 73 9.52 -11.30 2.68
C LEU A 73 10.29 -12.49 2.07
N LEU A 74 10.35 -12.58 0.74
CA LEU A 74 11.12 -13.63 0.05
C LEU A 74 12.62 -13.52 0.36
N ARG A 75 13.17 -12.31 0.37
CA ARG A 75 14.58 -12.08 0.77
C ARG A 75 14.83 -12.51 2.21
N HIS A 76 13.91 -12.21 3.12
CA HIS A 76 14.03 -12.62 4.52
C HIS A 76 13.99 -14.14 4.70
N ILE A 77 13.10 -14.82 3.97
CA ILE A 77 13.04 -16.29 3.97
C ILE A 77 14.35 -16.90 3.46
N GLU A 78 14.94 -16.35 2.40
CA GLU A 78 16.21 -16.84 1.87
C GLU A 78 17.35 -16.64 2.87
N MET A 79 17.39 -15.50 3.56
CA MET A 79 18.34 -15.27 4.64
C MET A 79 18.22 -16.31 5.77
N ILE A 80 16.99 -16.66 6.17
CA ILE A 80 16.76 -17.71 7.18
C ILE A 80 17.25 -19.07 6.67
N ARG A 81 16.97 -19.42 5.41
CA ARG A 81 17.43 -20.68 4.81
C ARG A 81 18.95 -20.79 4.82
N LEU A 82 19.64 -19.75 4.37
CA LEU A 82 21.10 -19.70 4.35
C LEU A 82 21.69 -19.79 5.76
N THR A 83 21.08 -19.12 6.73
CA THR A 83 21.49 -19.20 8.14
C THR A 83 21.36 -20.61 8.70
N ASN A 84 20.25 -21.29 8.43
CA ASN A 84 20.04 -22.67 8.88
C ASN A 84 21.01 -23.66 8.23
N VAL A 85 21.35 -23.48 6.95
CA VAL A 85 22.35 -24.31 6.25
C VAL A 85 23.74 -24.10 6.84
N ALA A 86 24.13 -22.86 7.14
CA ALA A 86 25.40 -22.57 7.78
C ALA A 86 25.51 -23.25 9.16
N LEU A 87 24.48 -23.11 10.00
CA LEU A 87 24.44 -23.75 11.32
C LEU A 87 24.47 -25.28 11.25
N ALA A 88 23.81 -25.90 10.27
CA ALA A 88 23.82 -27.35 10.10
C ALA A 88 25.21 -27.89 9.68
N ASN A 89 25.99 -27.10 8.95
CA ASN A 89 27.34 -27.45 8.51
C ASN A 89 28.42 -27.16 9.57
N GLU A 90 28.11 -26.39 10.61
CA GLU A 90 29.04 -26.07 11.71
C GLU A 90 29.03 -27.09 12.86
N ILE A 91 28.12 -28.08 12.85
CA ILE A 91 28.14 -29.18 13.82
C ILE A 91 29.32 -30.11 13.47
N PRO A 92 30.39 -30.19 14.29
CA PRO A 92 31.49 -31.10 14.01
C PRO A 92 30.99 -32.55 14.11
N ASP A 93 31.40 -33.41 13.19
CA ASP A 93 31.08 -34.85 13.10
C ASP A 93 31.35 -35.69 14.38
N GLY A 94 31.83 -35.07 15.46
CA GLY A 94 32.40 -35.70 16.66
C GLY A 94 31.45 -35.99 17.82
N GLU A 95 30.21 -35.49 17.84
CA GLU A 95 29.23 -35.84 18.90
C GLU A 95 28.05 -36.64 18.34
N LYS A 96 28.33 -37.72 17.61
CA LYS A 96 27.35 -38.80 17.50
C LYS A 96 27.32 -39.48 18.86
N PHE A 97 26.31 -39.17 19.67
CA PHE A 97 26.00 -39.89 20.90
C PHE A 97 26.01 -41.40 20.61
N ASN A 98 26.99 -42.13 21.16
CA ASN A 98 27.04 -43.57 21.06
C ASN A 98 26.32 -44.17 22.28
N PRO A 99 25.12 -44.74 22.12
CA PRO A 99 24.32 -45.24 23.25
C PRO A 99 24.89 -46.51 23.92
N THR A 100 26.10 -46.94 23.56
CA THR A 100 26.80 -48.08 24.19
C THR A 100 27.98 -47.68 25.07
N ASP A 101 28.19 -46.38 25.35
CA ASP A 101 29.20 -45.95 26.34
C ASP A 101 28.67 -46.15 27.77
N ASP A 102 28.56 -47.41 28.18
CA ASP A 102 28.43 -47.84 29.58
C ASP A 102 29.81 -47.73 30.24
N ARG A 103 30.12 -46.56 30.84
CA ARG A 103 31.19 -46.41 31.84
C ARG A 103 30.80 -45.47 32.97
#